data_AF-A0A2P5VR93-F1
#
_entry.id   AF-A0A2P5VR93-F1
#
_cell.length_a   1.000
_cell.length_b   1.000
_cell.length_c   1.000
_cell.angle_alpha   90.00
_cell.angle_beta   90.00
_cell.angle_gamma   90.00
#
_symmetry.space_group_name_H-M   'P 1'
#
loop_
_entity.id
_entity.type
_entity.pdbx_description
1 polymer ?
#
loop_
_entity_poly.entity_id
_entity_poly.type
_entity_poly.pdbx_seq_one_letter_code
_entity_poly.pdbx_strand_id
1 'polypeptide(L)'
;MLNSFTKNINDFFKLLHIVTNNSFSNNPSLFFTVRRISNKTKSQNPQSFTVSYLRTKLGFPPESALRISKYVHFKTPEKPDSVIAFLEQHGFSDTQIRQIILTRPALLCSDVEKTFLPKFQFFQSKGVTGPEISKLLVYNPRILSRSLEKRIIPCFNQLSKLLQSDSKAITALRRNPYLMVCNFDTYVLPNIKTLIDNGVPESNIVTMFNYHPWSFVMLPDRFKEIVKDVKEMGFNPLLVKFLHAVILFRKVSKPAMESKFDVYKKWGWSDDEIWEAFRRYPGVLEASKEKITAIMDFLVNEMGFQSLILANHPSVISRSLEKWIVPRALFARELLSKGLIKDLKFSVVFGTSEKVFVQRFVNQYKDKAPELLKLYEEKLKFAVALTQS
;
A
#
# COMPACT_ATOMS: atom_id res chain seq x y z
N MET A 1 -24.91 -27.37 -24.32
CA MET A 1 -24.14 -27.36 -23.06
C MET A 1 -23.41 -26.04 -22.75
N LEU A 2 -23.61 -24.93 -23.48
CA LEU A 2 -23.01 -23.62 -23.16
C LEU A 2 -23.79 -22.76 -22.14
N ASN A 3 -25.11 -22.97 -21.99
CA ASN A 3 -25.97 -22.07 -21.20
C ASN A 3 -26.05 -22.37 -19.69
N SER A 4 -25.56 -23.53 -19.21
CA SER A 4 -25.51 -23.80 -17.76
C SER A 4 -24.24 -23.22 -17.10
N PHE A 5 -23.18 -22.99 -17.87
CA PHE A 5 -21.90 -22.46 -17.37
C PHE A 5 -21.93 -20.95 -17.12
N THR A 6 -22.68 -20.17 -17.92
CA THR A 6 -22.82 -18.72 -17.74
C THR A 6 -23.56 -18.33 -16.46
N LYS A 7 -24.45 -19.20 -15.97
CA LYS A 7 -25.22 -18.94 -14.74
C LYS A 7 -24.36 -19.09 -13.47
N ASN A 8 -23.45 -20.06 -13.44
CA ASN A 8 -22.57 -20.32 -12.28
C ASN A 8 -21.46 -19.25 -12.15
N ILE A 9 -20.98 -18.73 -13.28
CA ILE A 9 -19.98 -17.66 -13.35
C ILE A 9 -20.50 -16.35 -12.72
N ASN A 10 -21.78 -16.00 -12.92
CA ASN A 10 -22.35 -14.77 -12.35
C ASN A 10 -22.54 -14.82 -10.83
N ASP A 11 -22.78 -16.01 -10.26
CA ASP A 11 -22.90 -16.18 -8.80
C ASP A 11 -21.52 -16.20 -8.12
N PHE A 12 -20.49 -16.73 -8.79
CA PHE A 12 -19.09 -16.62 -8.36
C PHE A 12 -18.61 -15.15 -8.29
N PHE A 13 -19.02 -14.31 -9.25
CA PHE A 13 -18.67 -12.88 -9.25
C PHE A 13 -19.38 -12.05 -8.17
N LYS A 14 -20.57 -12.46 -7.71
CA LYS A 14 -21.26 -11.77 -6.59
C LYS A 14 -20.55 -11.97 -5.26
N LEU A 15 -19.89 -13.11 -5.05
CA LEU A 15 -19.11 -13.38 -3.83
C LEU A 15 -17.78 -12.62 -3.80
N LEU A 16 -17.19 -12.33 -4.98
CA LEU A 16 -15.91 -11.63 -5.09
C LEU A 16 -16.02 -10.11 -4.82
N HIS A 17 -17.20 -9.53 -5.08
CA HIS A 17 -17.49 -8.11 -4.85
C HIS A 17 -17.46 -7.69 -3.36
N ILE A 18 -17.48 -8.66 -2.44
CA ILE A 18 -17.35 -8.44 -0.99
C ILE A 18 -15.87 -8.40 -0.55
N VAL A 19 -14.94 -8.93 -1.36
CA VAL A 19 -13.58 -9.27 -0.92
C VAL A 19 -12.51 -8.22 -1.30
N THR A 20 -12.80 -7.28 -2.21
CA THR A 20 -11.79 -6.36 -2.77
C THR A 20 -11.51 -5.09 -1.95
N ASN A 21 -12.21 -4.86 -0.83
CA ASN A 21 -12.04 -3.65 0.00
C ASN A 21 -11.22 -3.83 1.29
N ASN A 22 -10.25 -4.74 1.31
CA ASN A 22 -9.27 -4.82 2.41
C ASN A 22 -7.94 -4.20 2.02
N SER A 23 -7.90 -2.87 2.08
CA SER A 23 -6.66 -2.13 2.28
C SER A 23 -6.17 -2.45 3.70
N PHE A 24 -5.18 -3.34 3.82
CA PHE A 24 -4.47 -3.62 5.07
C PHE A 24 -3.75 -2.36 5.57
N SER A 25 -4.52 -1.45 6.17
CA SER A 25 -4.06 -0.36 7.03
C SER A 25 -3.99 -0.88 8.46
N ASN A 26 -3.05 -1.80 8.71
CA ASN A 26 -2.82 -2.26 10.07
C ASN A 26 -2.19 -1.13 10.90
N ASN A 27 -3.07 -0.49 11.67
CA ASN A 27 -2.87 0.40 12.81
C ASN A 27 -2.28 1.80 12.56
N PRO A 28 -3.12 2.84 12.36
CA PRO A 28 -2.71 4.23 12.53
C PRO A 28 -2.65 4.67 14.02
N SER A 29 -2.93 3.77 14.97
CA SER A 29 -3.08 4.07 16.40
C SER A 29 -1.80 4.56 17.10
N LEU A 30 -0.61 4.37 16.50
CA LEU A 30 0.65 4.83 17.11
C LEU A 30 0.94 6.33 16.92
N PHE A 31 0.15 7.08 16.14
CA PHE A 31 0.50 8.47 15.81
C PHE A 31 -0.57 9.53 16.08
N PHE A 32 -1.74 9.15 16.61
CA PHE A 32 -2.78 10.08 17.07
C PHE A 32 -2.55 10.62 18.49
N THR A 33 -1.35 10.52 19.05
CA THR A 33 -1.04 11.21 20.31
C THR A 33 -0.97 12.72 20.07
N VAL A 34 -2.14 13.36 20.01
CA VAL A 34 -2.29 14.80 20.15
C VAL A 34 -2.08 15.08 21.63
N ARG A 35 -0.99 15.77 21.97
CA ARG A 35 -0.71 16.18 23.34
C ARG A 35 -1.82 17.15 23.75
N ARG A 36 -2.70 16.72 24.67
CA ARG A 36 -3.73 17.57 25.28
C ARG A 36 -3.01 18.76 25.91
N ILE A 37 -3.39 19.98 25.54
CA ILE A 37 -2.94 21.17 26.27
C ILE A 37 -3.63 21.07 27.64
N SER A 38 -2.87 20.65 28.65
CA SER A 38 -3.35 20.58 30.03
C SER A 38 -3.41 22.01 30.59
N ASN A 39 -4.50 22.70 30.30
CA ASN A 39 -4.97 23.78 31.15
C ASN A 39 -6.12 23.22 31.98
N LYS A 40 -6.00 23.35 33.32
CA LYS A 40 -6.98 22.91 34.32
C LYS A 40 -8.42 23.21 33.85
N THR A 41 -9.26 22.19 34.01
CA THR A 41 -10.71 22.16 33.82
C THR A 41 -11.41 23.51 34.00
N LYS A 42 -11.78 24.16 32.90
CA LYS A 42 -13.00 24.96 32.82
C LYS A 42 -13.98 24.17 31.96
N SER A 43 -15.20 24.01 32.43
CA SER A 43 -16.31 23.46 31.66
C SER A 43 -16.33 24.14 30.29
N GLN A 44 -16.26 23.34 29.22
CA GLN A 44 -16.14 23.85 27.87
C GLN A 44 -17.45 24.52 27.49
N ASN A 45 -17.41 25.83 27.25
CA ASN A 45 -18.58 26.59 26.84
C ASN A 45 -18.86 26.31 25.35
N PRO A 46 -20.02 25.71 25.00
CA PRO A 46 -20.43 25.55 23.60
C PRO A 46 -20.52 26.89 22.85
N GLN A 47 -20.59 28.00 23.59
CA GLN A 47 -20.59 29.38 23.09
C GLN A 47 -19.20 30.01 22.98
N SER A 48 -18.11 29.25 23.12
CA SER A 48 -16.77 29.83 22.95
C SER A 48 -16.53 30.31 21.51
N PHE A 49 -15.82 31.44 21.36
CA PHE A 49 -15.45 31.99 20.05
C PHE A 49 -14.84 30.93 19.12
N THR A 50 -13.92 30.12 19.64
CA THR A 50 -13.29 29.01 18.92
C THR A 50 -14.32 28.02 18.35
N VAL A 51 -15.32 27.60 19.14
CA VAL A 51 -16.34 26.64 18.68
C VAL A 51 -17.24 27.29 17.62
N SER A 52 -17.63 28.55 17.81
CA SER A 52 -18.40 29.29 16.81
C SER A 52 -17.64 29.39 15.48
N TYR A 53 -16.39 29.85 15.52
CA TYR A 53 -15.50 29.97 14.37
C TYR A 53 -15.35 28.65 13.61
N LEU A 54 -15.07 27.55 14.33
CA LEU A 54 -14.92 26.22 13.72
C LEU A 54 -16.20 25.76 12.98
N ARG A 55 -17.38 26.12 13.51
CA ARG A 55 -18.66 25.76 12.90
C ARG A 55 -19.00 26.65 11.70
N THR A 56 -18.90 27.97 11.87
CA THR A 56 -19.40 28.94 10.88
C THR A 56 -18.41 29.16 9.75
N LYS A 57 -17.11 29.35 10.06
CA LYS A 57 -16.09 29.65 9.06
C LYS A 57 -15.53 28.38 8.41
N LEU A 58 -15.27 27.35 9.21
CA LEU A 58 -14.66 26.10 8.73
C LEU A 58 -15.69 25.00 8.43
N GLY A 59 -16.98 25.19 8.75
CA GLY A 59 -18.05 24.26 8.39
C GLY A 59 -18.03 22.94 9.17
N PHE A 60 -17.42 22.90 10.36
CA PHE A 60 -17.41 21.66 11.16
C PHE A 60 -18.77 21.38 11.81
N PRO A 61 -19.22 20.10 11.84
CA PRO A 61 -20.36 19.70 12.66
C PRO A 61 -20.16 20.05 14.14
N PRO A 62 -21.23 20.32 14.91
CA PRO A 62 -21.14 20.72 16.31
C PRO A 62 -20.24 19.82 17.17
N GLU A 63 -20.36 18.49 17.08
CA GLU A 63 -19.52 17.59 17.90
C GLU A 63 -18.04 17.65 17.50
N SER A 64 -17.75 17.78 16.21
CA SER A 64 -16.38 17.91 15.71
C SER A 64 -15.74 19.22 16.16
N ALA A 65 -16.47 20.34 16.08
CA ALA A 65 -16.00 21.64 16.57
C ALA A 65 -15.70 21.61 18.07
N LEU A 66 -16.57 21.01 18.88
CA LEU A 66 -16.35 20.80 20.32
C LEU A 66 -15.15 19.89 20.60
N ARG A 67 -14.91 18.87 19.76
CA ARG A 67 -13.73 18.01 19.90
C ARG A 67 -12.43 18.73 19.57
N ILE A 68 -12.42 19.52 18.50
CA ILE A 68 -11.24 20.29 18.07
C ILE A 68 -10.90 21.36 19.11
N SER A 69 -11.89 22.06 19.68
CA SER A 69 -11.68 23.11 20.69
C SER A 69 -11.07 22.61 22.00
N LYS A 70 -11.03 21.29 22.24
CA LYS A 70 -10.27 20.70 23.36
C LYS A 70 -8.75 20.82 23.19
N TYR A 71 -8.28 21.03 21.97
CA TYR A 71 -6.87 21.03 21.60
C TYR A 71 -6.36 22.38 21.11
N VAL A 72 -7.25 23.33 20.85
CA VAL A 72 -6.90 24.67 20.38
C VAL A 72 -7.86 25.69 20.98
N HIS A 73 -7.34 26.85 21.37
CA HIS A 73 -8.14 27.95 21.89
C HIS A 73 -7.59 29.27 21.37
N PHE A 74 -8.49 30.10 20.83
CA PHE A 74 -8.19 31.45 20.37
C PHE A 74 -9.44 32.32 20.53
N LYS A 75 -9.24 33.63 20.70
CA LYS A 75 -10.31 34.60 20.96
C LYS A 75 -10.66 35.45 19.74
N THR A 76 -9.81 35.43 18.72
CA THR A 76 -9.87 36.33 17.57
C THR A 76 -9.51 35.54 16.30
N PRO A 77 -9.99 35.97 15.12
CA PRO A 77 -9.87 35.19 13.89
C PRO A 77 -8.54 35.38 13.15
N GLU A 78 -7.70 36.36 13.52
CA GLU A 78 -6.59 36.79 12.66
C GLU A 78 -5.56 35.68 12.40
N LYS A 79 -5.19 34.91 13.43
CA LYS A 79 -4.27 33.77 13.28
C LYS A 79 -4.90 32.61 12.48
N PRO A 80 -6.09 32.11 12.87
CA PRO A 80 -6.80 31.12 12.07
C PRO A 80 -6.99 31.53 10.60
N ASP A 81 -7.42 32.76 10.33
CA ASP A 81 -7.65 33.27 8.97
C ASP A 81 -6.35 33.35 8.19
N SER A 82 -5.26 33.82 8.81
CA SER A 82 -3.93 33.83 8.18
C SER A 82 -3.47 32.41 7.79
N VAL A 83 -3.67 31.42 8.67
CA VAL A 83 -3.33 30.02 8.39
C VAL A 83 -4.17 29.45 7.25
N ILE A 84 -5.47 29.73 7.22
CA ILE A 84 -6.38 29.27 6.17
C ILE A 84 -6.00 29.91 4.83
N ALA A 85 -5.86 31.24 4.79
CA ALA A 85 -5.49 31.98 3.58
C ALA A 85 -4.15 31.50 2.99
N PHE A 86 -3.16 31.22 3.85
CA PHE A 86 -1.89 30.65 3.40
C PHE A 86 -2.08 29.28 2.75
N LEU A 87 -2.86 28.39 3.35
CA LEU A 87 -3.12 27.06 2.78
C LEU A 87 -3.90 27.17 1.46
N GLU A 88 -4.90 28.04 1.37
CA GLU A 88 -5.67 28.29 0.14
C GLU A 88 -4.76 28.82 -0.98
N GLN A 89 -3.88 29.78 -0.68
CA GLN A 89 -2.90 30.32 -1.62
C GLN A 89 -1.94 29.23 -2.16
N HIS A 90 -1.69 28.19 -1.38
CA HIS A 90 -0.87 27.04 -1.78
C HIS A 90 -1.69 25.89 -2.37
N GLY A 91 -2.94 26.15 -2.76
CA GLY A 91 -3.79 25.23 -3.52
C GLY A 91 -4.45 24.12 -2.70
N PHE A 92 -4.59 24.31 -1.38
CA PHE A 92 -5.37 23.39 -0.56
C PHE A 92 -6.86 23.69 -0.69
N SER A 93 -7.68 22.66 -0.86
CA SER A 93 -9.14 22.82 -0.82
C SER A 93 -9.67 22.89 0.61
N ASP A 94 -10.86 23.46 0.80
CA ASP A 94 -11.53 23.52 2.11
C ASP A 94 -11.60 22.16 2.81
N THR A 95 -11.85 21.09 2.04
CA THR A 95 -11.89 19.73 2.57
C THR A 95 -10.53 19.27 3.08
N GLN A 96 -9.46 19.58 2.36
CA GLN A 96 -8.09 19.27 2.78
C GLN A 96 -7.69 20.08 4.02
N ILE A 97 -8.04 21.37 4.06
CA ILE A 97 -7.81 22.24 5.22
C ILE A 97 -8.53 21.69 6.45
N ARG A 98 -9.83 21.37 6.32
CA ARG A 98 -10.61 20.73 7.39
C ARG A 98 -9.95 19.45 7.91
N GLN A 99 -9.47 18.58 7.01
CA GLN A 99 -8.78 17.35 7.37
C GLN A 99 -7.49 17.60 8.17
N ILE A 100 -6.69 18.60 7.75
CA ILE A 100 -5.48 19.01 8.47
C ILE A 100 -5.83 19.50 9.87
N ILE A 101 -6.83 20.38 9.99
CA ILE A 101 -7.25 20.95 11.28
C ILE A 101 -7.84 19.89 12.21
N LEU A 102 -8.62 18.94 11.69
CA LEU A 102 -9.10 17.79 12.47
C LEU A 102 -7.96 17.00 13.10
N THR A 103 -6.87 16.83 12.35
CA THR A 103 -5.71 16.05 12.79
C THR A 103 -4.78 16.86 13.70
N ARG A 104 -4.65 18.17 13.45
CA ARG A 104 -3.73 19.08 14.15
C ARG A 104 -4.37 20.45 14.43
N PRO A 105 -5.31 20.54 15.39
CA PRO A 105 -6.02 21.78 15.71
C PRO A 105 -5.11 22.97 16.05
N ALA A 106 -4.02 22.72 16.76
CA ALA A 106 -3.08 23.75 17.21
C ALA A 106 -2.41 24.52 16.06
N LEU A 107 -2.47 24.00 14.82
CA LEU A 107 -1.95 24.70 13.65
C LEU A 107 -2.67 26.03 13.41
N LEU A 108 -3.96 26.16 13.77
CA LEU A 108 -4.72 27.42 13.65
C LEU A 108 -4.14 28.59 14.45
N CYS A 109 -3.29 28.31 15.44
CA CYS A 109 -2.66 29.34 16.27
C CYS A 109 -1.19 29.59 15.89
N SER A 110 -0.71 28.99 14.80
CA SER A 110 0.69 29.11 14.36
C SER A 110 0.95 30.44 13.67
N ASP A 111 2.18 30.92 13.79
CA ASP A 111 2.70 32.03 12.98
C ASP A 111 3.10 31.47 11.61
N VAL A 112 2.40 31.89 10.55
CA VAL A 112 2.58 31.37 9.19
C VAL A 112 4.00 31.64 8.68
N GLU A 113 4.49 32.87 8.84
CA GLU A 113 5.80 33.31 8.37
C GLU A 113 6.94 32.55 9.06
N LYS A 114 6.79 32.29 10.36
CA LYS A 114 7.83 31.58 11.13
C LYS A 114 7.72 30.06 11.06
N THR A 115 6.52 29.53 10.81
CA THR A 115 6.26 28.10 10.97
C THR A 115 6.04 27.40 9.64
N PHE A 116 5.21 27.95 8.75
CA PHE A 116 4.75 27.26 7.55
C PHE A 116 5.66 27.60 6.38
N LEU A 117 5.87 28.90 6.12
CA LEU A 117 6.63 29.38 4.98
C LEU A 117 8.02 28.75 4.86
N PRO A 118 8.85 28.65 5.93
CA PRO A 118 10.19 28.07 5.80
C PRO A 118 10.15 26.58 5.41
N LYS A 119 9.11 25.85 5.83
CA LYS A 119 8.95 24.42 5.48
C LYS A 119 8.52 24.25 4.02
N PHE A 120 7.63 25.11 3.54
CA PHE A 120 7.22 25.11 2.14
C PHE A 120 8.41 25.46 1.22
N GLN A 121 9.14 26.53 1.56
CA GLN A 121 10.36 26.92 0.84
C GLN A 121 11.40 25.81 0.82
N PHE A 122 11.60 25.11 1.95
CA PHE A 122 12.49 23.94 1.99
C PHE A 122 12.06 22.87 0.99
N PHE A 123 10.79 22.42 1.01
CA PHE A 123 10.34 21.39 0.07
C PHE A 123 10.41 21.86 -1.40
N GLN A 124 10.08 23.12 -1.68
CA GLN A 124 10.22 23.71 -3.01
C GLN A 124 11.69 23.75 -3.47
N SER A 125 12.62 24.09 -2.58
CA SER A 125 14.07 24.05 -2.87
C SER A 125 14.58 22.64 -3.19
N LYS A 126 13.84 21.60 -2.78
CA LYS A 126 14.08 20.19 -3.10
C LYS A 126 13.32 19.70 -4.34
N GLY A 127 12.70 20.61 -5.09
CA GLY A 127 11.98 20.31 -6.32
C GLY A 127 10.56 19.76 -6.11
N VAL A 128 9.99 19.89 -4.91
CA VAL A 128 8.62 19.44 -4.63
C VAL A 128 7.63 20.53 -5.04
N THR A 129 6.68 20.19 -5.88
CA THR A 129 5.64 21.11 -6.34
C THR A 129 4.59 21.39 -5.27
N GLY A 130 3.90 22.53 -5.35
CA GLY A 130 2.80 22.88 -4.44
C GLY A 130 1.79 21.74 -4.23
N PRO A 131 1.20 21.15 -5.29
CA PRO A 131 0.27 20.03 -5.16
C PRO A 131 0.86 18.78 -4.47
N GLU A 132 2.16 18.53 -4.61
CA GLU A 132 2.83 17.42 -3.91
C GLU A 132 3.02 17.71 -2.43
N ILE A 133 3.34 18.96 -2.06
CA ILE A 133 3.36 19.41 -0.68
C ILE A 133 1.96 19.25 -0.06
N SER A 134 0.90 19.62 -0.80
CA SER A 134 -0.47 19.46 -0.33
C SER A 134 -0.81 18.02 -0.02
N LYS A 135 -0.47 17.09 -0.91
CA LYS A 135 -0.64 15.65 -0.65
C LYS A 135 0.13 15.22 0.60
N LEU A 136 1.41 15.57 0.71
CA LEU A 136 2.25 15.21 1.86
C LEU A 136 1.64 15.69 3.19
N LEU A 137 1.16 16.93 3.24
CA LEU A 137 0.65 17.56 4.45
C LEU A 137 -0.77 17.11 4.81
N VAL A 138 -1.61 16.77 3.84
CA VAL A 138 -2.93 16.17 4.09
C VAL A 138 -2.78 14.80 4.74
N TYR A 139 -1.84 13.99 4.27
CA TYR A 139 -1.58 12.66 4.85
C TYR A 139 -0.86 12.72 6.21
N ASN A 140 0.03 13.69 6.41
CA ASN A 140 0.76 13.84 7.68
C ASN A 140 0.98 15.31 8.08
N PRO A 141 -0.04 15.99 8.63
CA PRO A 141 0.06 17.39 9.02
C PRO A 141 1.01 17.64 10.21
N ARG A 142 1.48 16.57 10.88
CA ARG A 142 2.49 16.68 11.96
C ARG A 142 3.80 17.31 11.47
N ILE A 143 4.09 17.24 10.17
CA ILE A 143 5.27 17.86 9.57
C ILE A 143 5.31 19.36 9.91
N LEU A 144 4.17 20.07 9.84
CA LEU A 144 4.09 21.50 10.16
C LEU A 144 4.40 21.82 11.63
N SER A 145 4.15 20.87 12.53
CA SER A 145 4.43 21.02 13.97
C SER A 145 5.87 20.65 14.38
N ARG A 146 6.73 20.20 13.45
CA ARG A 146 8.14 19.86 13.75
C ARG A 146 9.07 21.03 13.45
N SER A 147 10.21 21.10 14.14
CA SER A 147 11.28 22.05 13.79
C SER A 147 11.86 21.66 12.43
N LEU A 148 12.05 22.67 11.57
CA LEU A 148 12.65 22.51 10.26
C LEU A 148 14.11 22.07 10.40
N GLU A 149 14.86 22.78 11.23
CA GLU A 149 16.30 22.67 11.42
C GLU A 149 16.68 21.43 12.21
N LYS A 150 15.95 21.13 13.28
CA LYS A 150 16.30 20.02 14.20
C LYS A 150 15.72 18.67 13.78
N ARG A 151 14.73 18.63 12.88
CA ARG A 151 14.02 17.39 12.53
C ARG A 151 13.84 17.19 11.03
N ILE A 152 13.23 18.14 10.32
CA ILE A 152 12.87 17.96 8.91
C ILE A 152 14.12 17.87 8.03
N ILE A 153 15.02 18.86 8.10
CA ILE A 153 16.25 18.90 7.29
C ILE A 153 17.14 17.68 7.59
N PRO A 154 17.48 17.35 8.85
CA PRO A 154 18.29 16.17 9.16
C PRO A 154 17.68 14.87 8.64
N CYS A 155 16.37 14.67 8.84
CA CYS A 155 15.67 13.48 8.38
C CYS A 155 15.67 13.37 6.85
N PHE A 156 15.44 14.47 6.14
CA PHE A 156 15.49 14.51 4.69
C PHE A 156 16.90 14.19 4.18
N ASN A 157 17.93 14.79 4.77
CA ASN A 157 19.33 14.57 4.39
C ASN A 157 19.75 13.11 4.64
N GLN A 158 19.33 12.50 5.75
CA GLN A 158 19.56 11.07 6.01
C GLN A 158 18.88 10.18 4.96
N LEU A 159 17.63 10.49 4.62
CA LEU A 159 16.88 9.76 3.60
C LEU A 159 17.52 9.90 2.22
N SER A 160 17.93 11.11 1.84
CA SER A 160 18.62 11.38 0.59
C SER A 160 19.97 10.67 0.52
N LYS A 161 20.76 10.70 1.61
CA LYS A 161 22.03 9.96 1.70
C LYS A 161 21.82 8.46 1.52
N LEU A 162 20.84 7.88 2.21
CA LEU A 162 20.52 6.46 2.09
C LEU A 162 20.13 6.08 0.66
N LEU A 163 19.31 6.90 0.01
CA LEU A 163 18.80 6.62 -1.33
C LEU A 163 19.71 7.15 -2.44
N GLN A 164 20.80 7.83 -2.06
CA GLN A 164 21.77 8.48 -2.93
C GLN A 164 21.11 9.45 -3.92
N SER A 165 19.98 10.07 -3.54
CA SER A 165 19.20 10.98 -4.41
C SER A 165 18.07 11.71 -3.67
N ASP A 166 18.02 13.04 -3.81
CA ASP A 166 16.89 13.86 -3.33
C ASP A 166 15.57 13.45 -4.00
N SER A 167 15.59 13.14 -5.31
CA SER A 167 14.39 12.72 -6.04
C SER A 167 13.83 11.37 -5.55
N LYS A 168 14.72 10.41 -5.24
CA LYS A 168 14.30 9.14 -4.62
C LYS A 168 13.79 9.36 -3.19
N ALA A 169 14.40 10.26 -2.42
CA ALA A 169 13.91 10.66 -1.10
C ALA A 169 12.48 11.21 -1.18
N ILE A 170 12.21 12.14 -2.09
CA ILE A 170 10.86 12.65 -2.32
C ILE A 170 9.89 11.56 -2.74
N THR A 171 10.31 10.63 -3.61
CA THR A 171 9.48 9.48 -4.00
C THR A 171 9.12 8.60 -2.80
N ALA A 172 10.08 8.33 -1.90
CA ALA A 172 9.84 7.57 -0.68
C ALA A 172 8.91 8.32 0.30
N LEU A 173 9.09 9.63 0.46
CA LEU A 173 8.21 10.47 1.29
C LEU A 173 6.79 10.54 0.76
N ARG A 174 6.62 10.60 -0.57
CA ARG A 174 5.29 10.56 -1.20
C ARG A 174 4.59 9.22 -0.93
N ARG A 175 5.32 8.12 -0.96
CA ARG A 175 4.78 6.78 -0.64
C ARG A 175 4.47 6.64 0.85
N ASN A 176 5.26 7.26 1.72
CA ASN A 176 5.00 7.24 3.15
C ASN A 176 5.43 8.55 3.85
N PRO A 177 4.48 9.51 4.00
CA PRO A 177 4.74 10.80 4.65
C PRO A 177 5.14 10.70 6.13
N TYR A 178 4.94 9.54 6.78
CA TYR A 178 5.32 9.33 8.18
C TYR A 178 6.82 9.15 8.38
N LEU A 179 7.59 8.91 7.31
CA LEU A 179 9.05 8.86 7.39
C LEU A 179 9.64 10.16 7.94
N MET A 180 9.07 11.32 7.58
CA MET A 180 9.55 12.63 8.06
C MET A 180 9.47 12.83 9.57
N VAL A 181 8.70 12.00 10.27
CA VAL A 181 8.56 12.07 11.73
C VAL A 181 9.15 10.85 12.44
N CYS A 182 9.70 9.90 11.69
CA CYS A 182 10.37 8.72 12.19
C CYS A 182 11.72 9.09 12.83
N ASN A 183 12.15 8.29 13.81
CA ASN A 183 13.51 8.37 14.33
C ASN A 183 14.39 7.38 13.54
N PHE A 184 15.09 7.89 12.53
CA PHE A 184 15.95 7.08 11.67
C PHE A 184 17.08 6.42 12.46
N ASP A 185 17.70 7.15 13.39
CA ASP A 185 18.83 6.67 14.19
C ASP A 185 18.41 5.52 15.12
N THR A 186 17.19 5.56 15.64
CA THR A 186 16.67 4.52 16.54
C THR A 186 16.18 3.27 15.82
N TYR A 187 15.53 3.42 14.66
CA TYR A 187 14.84 2.31 14.00
C TYR A 187 15.45 1.95 12.65
N VAL A 188 15.58 2.93 11.74
CA VAL A 188 15.89 2.65 10.34
C VAL A 188 17.36 2.27 10.15
N LEU A 189 18.29 3.07 10.66
CA LEU A 189 19.72 2.85 10.47
C LEU A 189 20.22 1.55 11.12
N PRO A 190 19.79 1.18 12.35
CA PRO A 190 20.16 -0.12 12.93
C PRO A 190 19.61 -1.32 12.13
N ASN A 191 18.41 -1.20 11.57
CA ASN A 191 17.81 -2.25 10.73
C ASN A 191 18.54 -2.39 9.40
N ILE A 192 18.93 -1.28 8.77
CA ILE A 192 19.76 -1.28 7.56
C ILE A 192 21.12 -1.90 7.85
N LYS A 193 21.77 -1.51 8.96
CA LYS A 193 23.03 -2.11 9.40
C LYS A 193 22.89 -3.62 9.60
N THR A 194 21.82 -4.07 10.23
CA THR A 194 21.54 -5.50 10.41
C THR A 194 21.48 -6.26 9.08
N LEU A 195 20.88 -5.67 8.04
CA LEU A 195 20.84 -6.27 6.70
C LEU A 195 22.22 -6.32 6.05
N ILE A 196 22.98 -5.23 6.12
CA ILE A 196 24.35 -5.15 5.59
C ILE A 196 25.26 -6.17 6.28
N ASP A 197 25.22 -6.23 7.61
CA ASP A 197 26.00 -7.17 8.42
C ASP A 197 25.62 -8.64 8.12
N ASN A 198 24.45 -8.88 7.54
CA ASN A 198 23.99 -10.19 7.08
C ASN A 198 24.22 -10.46 5.57
N GLY A 199 24.97 -9.59 4.89
CA GLY A 199 25.37 -9.78 3.50
C GLY A 199 24.31 -9.35 2.47
N VAL A 200 23.32 -8.56 2.86
CA VAL A 200 22.35 -8.01 1.90
C VAL A 200 23.00 -6.85 1.12
N PRO A 201 23.00 -6.88 -0.22
CA PRO A 201 23.55 -5.79 -1.03
C PRO A 201 22.84 -4.46 -0.78
N GLU A 202 23.59 -3.37 -0.63
CA GLU A 202 23.03 -2.04 -0.40
C GLU A 202 22.04 -1.62 -1.50
N SER A 203 22.32 -1.96 -2.76
CA SER A 203 21.43 -1.69 -3.89
C SER A 203 20.05 -2.35 -3.73
N ASN A 204 20.00 -3.56 -3.18
CA ASN A 204 18.75 -4.25 -2.87
C ASN A 204 18.02 -3.57 -1.71
N ILE A 205 18.75 -3.13 -0.68
CA ILE A 205 18.18 -2.37 0.45
C ILE A 205 17.57 -1.06 -0.04
N VAL A 206 18.29 -0.28 -0.84
CA VAL A 206 17.82 0.99 -1.41
C VAL A 206 16.59 0.78 -2.29
N THR A 207 16.62 -0.24 -3.15
CA THR A 207 15.46 -0.60 -3.98
C THR A 207 14.27 -0.93 -3.10
N MET A 208 14.46 -1.78 -2.09
CA MET A 208 13.37 -2.21 -1.22
C MET A 208 12.83 -1.08 -0.33
N PHE A 209 13.71 -0.22 0.20
CA PHE A 209 13.35 0.94 0.98
C PHE A 209 12.49 1.90 0.17
N ASN A 210 12.81 2.12 -1.11
CA ASN A 210 11.98 2.97 -1.97
C ASN A 210 10.53 2.46 -2.09
N TYR A 211 10.32 1.16 -2.21
CA TYR A 211 8.97 0.57 -2.37
C TYR A 211 8.24 0.35 -1.04
N HIS A 212 8.97 -0.01 0.02
CA HIS A 212 8.41 -0.40 1.31
C HIS A 212 9.16 0.27 2.49
N PRO A 213 9.22 1.61 2.53
CA PRO A 213 10.07 2.30 3.51
C PRO A 213 9.60 2.08 4.95
N TRP A 214 8.29 1.91 5.16
CA TRP A 214 7.73 1.62 6.48
C TRP A 214 8.22 0.29 7.05
N SER A 215 8.60 -0.66 6.21
CA SER A 215 9.06 -1.97 6.65
C SER A 215 10.37 -1.91 7.43
N PHE A 216 11.14 -0.83 7.25
CA PHE A 216 12.41 -0.60 7.95
C PHE A 216 12.20 0.13 9.29
N VAL A 217 10.98 0.62 9.56
CA VAL A 217 10.62 1.25 10.83
C VAL A 217 10.09 0.17 11.77
N MET A 218 10.99 -0.44 12.53
CA MET A 218 10.75 -1.53 13.48
C MET A 218 11.79 -1.51 14.59
N LEU A 219 11.44 -2.01 15.77
CA LEU A 219 12.38 -2.21 16.87
C LEU A 219 13.57 -3.08 16.41
N PRO A 220 14.82 -2.63 16.64
CA PRO A 220 16.00 -3.32 16.11
C PRO A 220 16.12 -4.79 16.52
N ASP A 221 15.80 -5.13 17.76
CA ASP A 221 15.96 -6.51 18.24
C ASP A 221 14.99 -7.48 17.55
N ARG A 222 13.71 -7.09 17.44
CA ARG A 222 12.72 -7.85 16.67
C ARG A 222 13.08 -7.94 15.19
N PHE A 223 13.66 -6.88 14.62
CA PHE A 223 14.07 -6.91 13.22
C PHE A 223 15.23 -7.89 12.99
N LYS A 224 16.21 -7.94 13.91
CA LYS A 224 17.30 -8.91 13.89
C LYS A 224 16.80 -10.35 13.97
N GLU A 225 15.84 -10.62 14.85
CA GLU A 225 15.18 -11.95 14.94
C GLU A 225 14.59 -12.36 13.60
N ILE A 226 13.80 -11.49 12.95
CA ILE A 226 13.21 -11.77 11.63
C ILE A 226 14.29 -12.04 10.57
N VAL A 227 15.36 -11.24 10.54
CA VAL A 227 16.47 -11.44 9.59
C VAL A 227 17.15 -12.78 9.81
N LYS A 228 17.34 -13.19 11.07
CA LYS A 228 17.89 -14.50 11.44
C LYS A 228 16.97 -15.63 10.99
N ASP A 229 15.68 -15.57 11.34
CA ASP A 229 14.69 -16.59 10.98
C ASP A 229 14.62 -16.80 9.46
N VAL A 230 14.55 -15.71 8.69
CA VAL A 230 14.49 -15.77 7.22
C VAL A 230 15.77 -16.39 6.62
N LYS A 231 16.93 -16.13 7.23
CA LYS A 231 18.20 -16.74 6.82
C LYS A 231 18.23 -18.23 7.12
N GLU A 232 17.77 -18.63 8.30
CA GLU A 232 17.65 -20.05 8.71
C GLU A 232 16.65 -20.83 7.85
N MET A 233 15.63 -20.15 7.30
CA MET A 233 14.71 -20.73 6.30
C MET A 233 15.34 -20.97 4.91
N GLY A 234 16.62 -20.63 4.72
CA GLY A 234 17.37 -20.90 3.49
C GLY A 234 17.24 -19.81 2.42
N PHE A 235 16.75 -18.61 2.76
CA PHE A 235 16.79 -17.50 1.81
C PHE A 235 18.22 -16.96 1.66
N ASN A 236 18.69 -16.81 0.42
CA ASN A 236 19.98 -16.21 0.12
C ASN A 236 19.92 -14.66 0.28
N PRO A 237 20.67 -14.05 1.22
CA PRO A 237 20.68 -12.59 1.45
C PRO A 237 21.06 -11.75 0.24
N LEU A 238 21.77 -12.32 -0.73
CA LEU A 238 22.16 -11.63 -1.97
C LEU A 238 20.98 -11.38 -2.92
N LEU A 239 19.87 -12.11 -2.75
CA LEU A 239 18.71 -12.03 -3.64
C LEU A 239 17.60 -11.17 -3.04
N VAL A 240 16.92 -10.37 -3.87
CA VAL A 240 15.83 -9.48 -3.45
C VAL A 240 14.69 -10.21 -2.73
N LYS A 241 14.47 -11.50 -3.04
CA LYS A 241 13.47 -12.33 -2.35
C LYS A 241 13.72 -12.51 -0.85
N PHE A 242 14.97 -12.41 -0.39
CA PHE A 242 15.29 -12.38 1.05
C PHE A 242 14.61 -11.19 1.72
N LEU A 243 14.73 -9.99 1.14
CA LEU A 243 14.09 -8.79 1.67
C LEU A 243 12.56 -8.87 1.60
N HIS A 244 11.99 -9.47 0.55
CA HIS A 244 10.54 -9.71 0.50
C HIS A 244 10.07 -10.62 1.64
N ALA A 245 10.82 -11.67 1.96
CA ALA A 245 10.51 -12.55 3.09
C ALA A 245 10.62 -11.80 4.43
N VAL A 246 11.70 -11.04 4.67
CA VAL A 246 11.84 -10.19 5.88
C VAL A 246 10.64 -9.23 6.04
N ILE A 247 10.22 -8.61 4.94
CA ILE A 247 9.08 -7.68 4.95
C ILE A 247 7.76 -8.41 5.24
N LEU A 248 7.56 -9.59 4.68
CA LEU A 248 6.38 -10.40 4.98
C LEU A 248 6.31 -10.74 6.46
N PHE A 249 7.41 -11.25 7.03
CA PHE A 249 7.47 -11.68 8.44
C PHE A 249 7.27 -10.51 9.41
N ARG A 250 7.64 -9.30 9.00
CA ARG A 250 7.25 -8.08 9.74
C ARG A 250 5.74 -7.83 9.71
N LYS A 251 5.07 -8.08 8.57
CA LYS A 251 3.65 -7.74 8.33
C LYS A 251 2.68 -8.81 8.83
N VAL A 252 3.06 -10.07 8.77
CA VAL A 252 2.19 -11.23 9.00
C VAL A 252 2.67 -11.97 10.25
N SER A 253 1.77 -12.15 11.21
CA SER A 253 2.06 -12.92 12.41
C SER A 253 2.15 -14.41 12.10
N LYS A 254 2.85 -15.17 12.95
CA LYS A 254 2.96 -16.63 12.83
C LYS A 254 1.58 -17.32 12.76
N PRO A 255 0.58 -17.01 13.62
CA PRO A 255 -0.75 -17.60 13.49
C PRO A 255 -1.47 -17.23 12.18
N ALA A 256 -1.29 -16.01 11.69
CA ALA A 256 -1.88 -15.60 10.41
C ALA A 256 -1.25 -16.36 9.24
N MET A 257 0.05 -16.64 9.31
CA MET A 257 0.76 -17.48 8.34
C MET A 257 0.27 -18.93 8.40
N GLU A 258 0.19 -19.54 9.58
CA GLU A 258 -0.32 -20.90 9.80
C GLU A 258 -1.75 -21.04 9.25
N SER A 259 -2.62 -20.06 9.50
CA SER A 259 -3.98 -20.08 8.94
C SER A 259 -4.04 -20.04 7.40
N LYS A 260 -2.99 -19.54 6.73
CA LYS A 260 -2.85 -19.59 5.27
C LYS A 260 -2.30 -20.93 4.80
N PHE A 261 -1.43 -21.56 5.59
CA PHE A 261 -0.95 -22.92 5.32
C PHE A 261 -2.13 -23.88 5.32
N ASP A 262 -3.05 -23.75 6.28
CA ASP A 262 -4.28 -24.56 6.32
C ASP A 262 -5.13 -24.43 5.05
N VAL A 263 -5.14 -23.24 4.42
CA VAL A 263 -5.82 -23.06 3.13
C VAL A 263 -5.12 -23.89 2.05
N TYR A 264 -3.80 -23.81 1.93
CA TYR A 264 -3.06 -24.59 0.93
C TYR A 264 -3.14 -26.10 1.17
N LYS A 265 -3.15 -26.54 2.43
CA LYS A 265 -3.34 -27.96 2.80
C LYS A 265 -4.67 -28.52 2.31
N LYS A 266 -5.75 -27.72 2.33
CA LYS A 266 -7.05 -28.12 1.74
C LYS A 266 -6.98 -28.39 0.24
N TRP A 267 -5.98 -27.85 -0.45
CA TRP A 267 -5.70 -28.09 -1.86
C TRP A 267 -4.61 -29.15 -2.08
N GLY A 268 -4.28 -29.92 -1.05
CA GLY A 268 -3.37 -31.06 -1.14
C GLY A 268 -1.88 -30.70 -1.06
N TRP A 269 -1.52 -29.46 -0.71
CA TRP A 269 -0.10 -29.12 -0.51
C TRP A 269 0.37 -29.61 0.86
N SER A 270 1.52 -30.26 0.89
CA SER A 270 2.29 -30.56 2.09
C SER A 270 2.96 -29.30 2.66
N ASP A 271 3.41 -29.37 3.92
CA ASP A 271 4.17 -28.27 4.53
C ASP A 271 5.44 -27.93 3.72
N ASP A 272 6.14 -28.94 3.20
CA ASP A 272 7.34 -28.75 2.38
C ASP A 272 7.04 -28.05 1.06
N GLU A 273 5.94 -28.39 0.38
CA GLU A 273 5.51 -27.73 -0.86
C GLU A 273 5.11 -26.27 -0.62
N ILE A 274 4.44 -25.98 0.50
CA ILE A 274 4.11 -24.60 0.89
C ILE A 274 5.38 -23.80 1.14
N TRP A 275 6.32 -24.36 1.90
CA TRP A 275 7.60 -23.70 2.18
C TRP A 275 8.42 -23.47 0.92
N GLU A 276 8.42 -24.43 0.00
CA GLU A 276 9.15 -24.33 -1.26
C GLU A 276 8.49 -23.30 -2.20
N ALA A 277 7.16 -23.27 -2.27
CA ALA A 277 6.42 -22.21 -2.94
C ALA A 277 6.74 -20.82 -2.36
N PHE A 278 6.81 -20.71 -1.03
CA PHE A 278 7.19 -19.49 -0.32
C PHE A 278 8.63 -19.04 -0.64
N ARG A 279 9.61 -19.96 -0.64
CA ARG A 279 11.00 -19.69 -1.02
C ARG A 279 11.17 -19.25 -2.47
N ARG A 280 10.31 -19.74 -3.37
CA ARG A 280 10.25 -19.28 -4.77
C ARG A 280 9.63 -17.90 -4.88
N TYR A 281 8.56 -17.65 -4.14
CA TYR A 281 7.84 -16.39 -4.21
C TYR A 281 7.16 -16.05 -2.87
N PRO A 282 7.77 -15.17 -2.04
CA PRO A 282 7.22 -14.80 -0.74
C PRO A 282 5.79 -14.25 -0.76
N GLY A 283 5.41 -13.61 -1.89
CA GLY A 283 4.06 -13.06 -2.08
C GLY A 283 2.93 -14.10 -2.06
N VAL A 284 3.24 -15.40 -2.13
CA VAL A 284 2.25 -16.48 -1.96
C VAL A 284 1.54 -16.39 -0.61
N LEU A 285 2.24 -15.92 0.43
CA LEU A 285 1.69 -15.69 1.76
C LEU A 285 1.22 -14.25 2.00
N GLU A 286 1.37 -13.33 1.03
CA GLU A 286 0.78 -11.98 1.14
C GLU A 286 -0.72 -11.97 0.78
N ALA A 287 -1.16 -12.87 -0.09
CA ALA A 287 -2.57 -12.96 -0.50
C ALA A 287 -3.51 -13.28 0.67
N SER A 288 -4.75 -12.81 0.57
CA SER A 288 -5.81 -13.17 1.53
C SER A 288 -6.24 -14.62 1.32
N LYS A 289 -6.82 -15.23 2.35
CA LYS A 289 -7.31 -16.62 2.30
C LYS A 289 -8.40 -16.79 1.24
N GLU A 290 -9.25 -15.78 1.11
CA GLU A 290 -10.36 -15.71 0.16
C GLU A 290 -9.82 -15.66 -1.26
N LYS A 291 -8.80 -14.83 -1.51
CA LYS A 291 -8.14 -14.74 -2.81
C LYS A 291 -7.46 -16.06 -3.18
N ILE A 292 -6.74 -16.68 -2.24
CA ILE A 292 -6.09 -17.98 -2.46
C ILE A 292 -7.15 -19.01 -2.85
N THR A 293 -8.22 -19.13 -2.06
CA THR A 293 -9.30 -20.09 -2.30
C THR A 293 -9.95 -19.88 -3.66
N ALA A 294 -10.29 -18.64 -4.02
CA ALA A 294 -10.93 -18.34 -5.31
C ALA A 294 -10.03 -18.65 -6.51
N ILE A 295 -8.71 -18.37 -6.41
CA ILE A 295 -7.76 -18.70 -7.48
C ILE A 295 -7.59 -20.22 -7.61
N MET A 296 -7.46 -20.92 -6.49
CA MET A 296 -7.30 -22.37 -6.49
C MET A 296 -8.55 -23.07 -7.02
N ASP A 297 -9.75 -22.63 -6.61
CA ASP A 297 -11.02 -23.19 -7.09
C ASP A 297 -11.17 -23.04 -8.61
N PHE A 298 -10.95 -21.84 -9.14
CA PHE A 298 -11.01 -21.61 -10.57
C PHE A 298 -9.96 -22.44 -11.35
N LEU A 299 -8.70 -22.42 -10.92
CA LEU A 299 -7.63 -23.09 -11.67
C LEU A 299 -7.67 -24.61 -11.53
N VAL A 300 -7.98 -25.14 -10.35
CA VAL A 300 -7.97 -26.59 -10.09
C VAL A 300 -9.30 -27.20 -10.47
N ASN A 301 -10.42 -26.69 -9.96
CA ASN A 301 -11.73 -27.32 -10.15
C ASN A 301 -12.36 -26.96 -11.51
N GLU A 302 -12.33 -25.69 -11.92
CA GLU A 302 -12.97 -25.29 -13.19
C GLU A 302 -12.08 -25.51 -14.43
N MET A 303 -10.77 -25.31 -14.28
CA MET A 303 -9.83 -25.40 -15.40
C MET A 303 -9.06 -26.74 -15.43
N GLY A 304 -9.16 -27.56 -14.38
CA GLY A 304 -8.57 -28.90 -14.34
C GLY A 304 -7.04 -28.91 -14.19
N PHE A 305 -6.40 -27.81 -13.78
CA PHE A 305 -4.97 -27.83 -13.49
C PHE A 305 -4.67 -28.61 -12.22
N GLN A 306 -3.60 -29.39 -12.21
CA GLN A 306 -3.12 -30.03 -10.99
C GLN A 306 -2.69 -28.96 -9.97
N SER A 307 -3.17 -29.08 -8.73
CA SER A 307 -2.86 -28.16 -7.64
C SER A 307 -1.34 -27.97 -7.44
N LEU A 308 -0.55 -29.03 -7.59
CA LEU A 308 0.90 -29.00 -7.44
C LEU A 308 1.62 -28.11 -8.47
N ILE A 309 1.04 -27.92 -9.66
CA ILE A 309 1.60 -27.00 -10.67
C ILE A 309 1.62 -25.56 -10.13
N LEU A 310 0.64 -25.18 -9.32
CA LEU A 310 0.55 -23.85 -8.73
C LEU A 310 1.61 -23.66 -7.63
N ALA A 311 1.95 -24.71 -6.87
CA ALA A 311 3.05 -24.67 -5.90
C ALA A 311 4.41 -24.43 -6.58
N ASN A 312 4.57 -24.93 -7.81
CA ASN A 312 5.76 -24.70 -8.64
C ASN A 312 5.72 -23.34 -9.37
N HIS A 313 4.55 -22.71 -9.50
CA HIS A 313 4.36 -21.39 -10.10
C HIS A 313 3.61 -20.40 -9.18
N PRO A 314 4.09 -20.16 -7.94
CA PRO A 314 3.34 -19.49 -6.88
C PRO A 314 3.04 -18.02 -7.15
N SER A 315 3.75 -17.39 -8.10
CA SER A 315 3.48 -16.01 -8.50
C SER A 315 2.06 -15.80 -9.03
N VAL A 316 1.40 -16.85 -9.53
CA VAL A 316 0.02 -16.78 -10.03
C VAL A 316 -0.96 -16.30 -8.94
N ILE A 317 -0.73 -16.69 -7.68
CA ILE A 317 -1.58 -16.32 -6.52
C ILE A 317 -1.60 -14.80 -6.30
N SER A 318 -0.53 -14.09 -6.69
CA SER A 318 -0.49 -12.63 -6.57
C SER A 318 -1.23 -11.90 -7.69
N ARG A 319 -1.54 -12.57 -8.81
CA ARG A 319 -2.21 -11.95 -9.96
C ARG A 319 -3.68 -11.67 -9.64
N SER A 320 -4.30 -10.80 -10.43
CA SER A 320 -5.74 -10.59 -10.34
C SER A 320 -6.47 -11.78 -10.94
N LEU A 321 -7.42 -12.35 -10.19
CA LEU A 321 -8.27 -13.42 -10.73
C LEU A 321 -9.05 -12.92 -11.94
N GLU A 322 -9.81 -11.85 -11.77
CA GLU A 322 -10.73 -11.31 -12.77
C GLU A 322 -10.03 -10.68 -13.97
N LYS A 323 -8.99 -9.87 -13.71
CA LYS A 323 -8.37 -9.05 -14.76
C LYS A 323 -7.30 -9.79 -15.54
N TRP A 324 -6.85 -10.94 -15.04
CA TRP A 324 -5.63 -11.56 -15.53
C TRP A 324 -5.73 -13.08 -15.63
N ILE A 325 -6.17 -13.78 -14.58
CA ILE A 325 -6.22 -15.26 -14.62
C ILE A 325 -7.38 -15.73 -15.51
N VAL A 326 -8.61 -15.30 -15.20
CA VAL A 326 -9.83 -15.75 -15.91
C VAL A 326 -9.78 -15.46 -17.41
N PRO A 327 -9.46 -14.23 -17.88
CA PRO A 327 -9.48 -13.93 -19.31
C PRO A 327 -8.49 -14.80 -20.09
N ARG A 328 -7.30 -15.03 -19.53
CA ARG A 328 -6.25 -15.84 -20.16
C ARG A 328 -6.60 -17.32 -20.17
N ALA A 329 -7.12 -17.83 -19.05
CA ALA A 329 -7.51 -19.22 -18.92
C ALA A 329 -8.61 -19.59 -19.92
N LEU A 330 -9.67 -18.78 -19.98
CA LEU A 330 -10.80 -19.01 -20.88
C LEU A 330 -10.40 -18.88 -22.34
N PHE A 331 -9.60 -17.85 -22.68
CA PHE A 331 -9.08 -17.68 -24.03
C PHE A 331 -8.24 -18.88 -24.48
N ALA A 332 -7.32 -19.34 -23.62
CA ALA A 332 -6.48 -20.48 -23.94
C ALA A 332 -7.30 -21.78 -24.05
N ARG A 333 -8.30 -21.98 -23.19
CA ARG A 333 -9.21 -23.14 -23.27
C ARG A 333 -9.99 -23.19 -24.58
N GLU A 334 -10.42 -22.05 -25.10
CA GLU A 334 -11.09 -22.02 -26.40
C GLU A 334 -10.12 -22.26 -27.58
N LEU A 335 -8.89 -21.76 -27.50
CA LEU A 335 -7.88 -22.13 -28.51
C LEU A 335 -7.65 -23.65 -28.51
N LEU A 336 -7.66 -24.28 -27.34
CA LEU A 336 -7.53 -25.73 -27.22
C LEU A 336 -8.77 -26.45 -27.80
N SER A 337 -9.99 -25.98 -27.50
CA SER A 337 -11.23 -26.59 -28.01
C SER A 337 -11.35 -26.51 -29.53
N LYS A 338 -10.82 -25.44 -30.14
CA LYS A 338 -10.73 -25.27 -31.60
C LYS A 338 -9.55 -26.02 -32.25
N GLY A 339 -8.73 -26.72 -31.47
CA GLY A 339 -7.54 -27.43 -31.98
C GLY A 339 -6.42 -26.50 -32.48
N LEU A 340 -6.46 -25.22 -32.12
CA LEU A 340 -5.49 -24.20 -32.54
C LEU A 340 -4.17 -24.25 -31.75
N ILE A 341 -4.22 -24.88 -30.58
CA ILE A 341 -3.06 -25.23 -29.74
C ILE A 341 -3.17 -26.70 -29.31
N LYS A 342 -2.02 -27.33 -29.03
CA LYS A 342 -1.96 -28.75 -28.63
C LYS A 342 -2.13 -28.94 -27.12
N ASP A 343 -1.63 -28.01 -26.32
CA ASP A 343 -1.61 -28.11 -24.87
C ASP A 343 -1.71 -26.76 -24.16
N LEU A 344 -2.13 -26.79 -22.89
CA LEU A 344 -2.22 -25.62 -22.01
C LEU A 344 -1.08 -25.62 -21.01
N LYS A 345 0.10 -25.18 -21.45
CA LYS A 345 1.24 -25.02 -20.53
C LYS A 345 0.99 -23.88 -19.56
N PHE A 346 0.82 -24.21 -18.28
CA PHE A 346 0.53 -23.25 -17.20
C PHE A 346 1.50 -22.06 -17.19
N SER A 347 2.80 -22.34 -17.28
CA SER A 347 3.85 -21.30 -17.30
C SER A 347 3.80 -20.40 -18.53
N VAL A 348 3.21 -20.83 -19.64
CA VAL A 348 3.08 -20.00 -20.84
C VAL A 348 1.87 -19.08 -20.73
N VAL A 349 0.74 -19.61 -20.25
CA VAL A 349 -0.51 -18.85 -20.06
C VAL A 349 -0.35 -17.83 -18.92
N PHE A 350 0.21 -18.28 -17.78
CA PHE A 350 0.30 -17.51 -16.55
C PHE A 350 1.73 -17.14 -16.12
N GLY A 351 2.76 -17.41 -16.92
CA GLY A 351 4.11 -16.90 -16.63
C GLY A 351 4.47 -15.65 -17.45
N THR A 352 3.71 -15.36 -18.51
CA THR A 352 4.06 -14.32 -19.49
C THR A 352 3.47 -12.95 -19.14
N SER A 353 4.16 -11.88 -19.57
CA SER A 353 3.62 -10.51 -19.47
C SER A 353 2.39 -10.33 -20.37
N GLU A 354 1.61 -9.27 -20.14
CA GLU A 354 0.46 -8.94 -20.99
C GLU A 354 0.85 -8.77 -22.46
N LYS A 355 1.90 -8.00 -22.72
CA LYS A 355 2.43 -7.79 -24.07
C LYS A 355 2.77 -9.10 -24.77
N VAL A 356 3.46 -10.00 -24.06
CA VAL A 356 3.87 -11.30 -24.62
C VAL A 356 2.66 -12.22 -24.82
N PHE A 357 1.72 -12.23 -23.88
CA PHE A 357 0.48 -13.01 -24.01
C PHE A 357 -0.33 -12.57 -25.22
N VAL A 358 -0.58 -11.27 -25.36
CA VAL A 358 -1.31 -10.71 -26.50
C VAL A 358 -0.61 -11.03 -27.82
N GLN A 359 0.71 -10.87 -27.89
CA GLN A 359 1.44 -11.17 -29.12
C GLN A 359 1.36 -12.65 -29.51
N ARG A 360 1.51 -13.57 -28.55
CA ARG A 360 1.56 -15.01 -28.81
C ARG A 360 0.19 -15.67 -28.97
N PHE A 361 -0.82 -15.20 -28.27
CA PHE A 361 -2.12 -15.87 -28.22
C PHE A 361 -3.21 -15.05 -28.90
N VAL A 362 -3.22 -13.74 -28.70
CA VAL A 362 -4.30 -12.92 -29.22
C VAL A 362 -4.03 -12.56 -30.68
N ASN A 363 -2.89 -11.92 -30.98
CA ASN A 363 -2.56 -11.45 -32.32
C ASN A 363 -2.29 -12.59 -33.31
N GLN A 364 -1.74 -13.71 -32.84
CA GLN A 364 -1.45 -14.86 -33.69
C GLN A 364 -2.73 -15.56 -34.19
N TYR A 365 -3.82 -15.46 -33.44
CA TYR A 365 -5.06 -16.20 -33.71
C TYR A 365 -6.26 -15.28 -33.99
N LYS A 366 -6.08 -13.95 -33.98
CA LYS A 366 -7.13 -12.96 -34.26
C LYS A 366 -7.84 -13.20 -35.60
N ASP A 367 -7.11 -13.67 -36.62
CA ASP A 367 -7.66 -13.92 -37.95
C ASP A 367 -8.33 -15.31 -38.04
N LYS A 368 -8.01 -16.22 -37.10
CA LYS A 368 -8.53 -17.60 -37.05
C LYS A 368 -9.73 -17.74 -36.12
N ALA A 369 -9.91 -16.83 -35.17
CA ALA A 369 -11.01 -16.80 -34.21
C ALA A 369 -11.29 -15.36 -33.74
N PRO A 370 -11.80 -14.48 -34.62
CA PRO A 370 -12.05 -13.06 -34.31
C PRO A 370 -13.05 -12.86 -33.15
N GLU A 371 -13.97 -13.81 -32.93
CA GLU A 371 -14.89 -13.82 -31.80
C GLU A 371 -14.18 -13.92 -30.43
N LEU A 372 -12.99 -14.53 -30.39
CA LEU A 372 -12.22 -14.68 -29.16
C LEU A 372 -11.47 -13.42 -28.76
N LEU A 373 -11.07 -12.62 -29.75
CA LEU A 373 -10.50 -11.29 -29.51
C LEU A 373 -11.54 -10.42 -28.78
N LYS A 374 -12.79 -10.45 -29.27
CA LYS A 374 -13.89 -9.70 -28.68
C LYS A 374 -14.17 -10.14 -27.24
N LEU A 375 -14.15 -11.45 -26.97
CA LEU A 375 -14.30 -11.99 -25.60
C LEU A 375 -13.16 -11.53 -24.67
N TYR A 376 -11.91 -11.57 -25.14
CA TYR A 376 -10.75 -11.13 -24.35
C TYR A 376 -10.84 -9.62 -24.04
N GLU A 377 -11.18 -8.81 -25.03
CA GLU A 377 -11.39 -7.37 -24.87
C GLU A 377 -12.56 -7.02 -23.95
N GLU A 378 -13.69 -7.73 -24.07
CA GLU A 378 -14.86 -7.53 -23.19
C GLU A 378 -14.50 -7.84 -21.74
N LYS A 379 -13.83 -8.97 -21.49
CA LYS A 379 -13.38 -9.34 -20.14
C LYS A 379 -12.34 -8.37 -19.57
N LEU A 380 -11.46 -7.79 -20.40
CA LEU A 380 -10.55 -6.72 -20.00
C LEU A 380 -11.28 -5.39 -19.72
N LYS A 381 -12.29 -5.01 -20.50
CA LYS A 381 -13.06 -3.77 -20.30
C LYS A 381 -13.90 -3.80 -19.02
N PHE A 382 -14.56 -4.92 -18.72
CA PHE A 382 -15.25 -5.13 -17.44
C PHE A 382 -14.29 -5.01 -16.24
N ALA A 383 -13.06 -5.51 -16.40
CA ALA A 383 -12.00 -5.38 -15.41
C ALA A 383 -11.55 -3.92 -15.19
N VAL A 384 -11.50 -3.06 -16.21
CA VAL A 384 -11.07 -1.65 -16.06
C VAL A 384 -12.13 -0.80 -15.34
N ALA A 385 -13.41 -1.01 -15.64
CA ALA A 385 -14.52 -0.26 -15.04
C ALA A 385 -14.59 -0.40 -13.50
N LEU A 386 -14.25 -1.58 -12.96
CA LEU A 386 -14.26 -1.86 -11.51
C LEU A 386 -13.04 -1.31 -10.74
N THR A 387 -12.10 -0.63 -11.41
CA THR A 387 -10.98 0.08 -10.75
C THR A 387 -11.17 1.59 -10.67
N GLN A 388 -12.25 2.09 -11.28
CA GLN A 388 -12.59 3.52 -11.31
C GLN A 388 -13.85 3.83 -10.50
N SER A 389 -14.50 2.80 -9.93
CA SER A 389 -15.50 2.86 -8.87
C SER A 389 -14.87 2.49 -7.54
#